data_AF-A0A1A0H9B9-F1
#
_entry.id   AF-A0A1A0H9B9-F1
#
_cell.length_a   1.000
_cell.length_b   1.000
_cell.length_c   1.000
_cell.angle_alpha   90.00
_cell.angle_beta   90.00
_cell.angle_gamma   90.00
#
_symmetry.space_group_name_H-M   'P 1'
#
loop_
_entity.id
_entity.type
_entity.pdbx_description
1 polymer ?
#
loop_
_entity_poly.entity_id
_entity_poly.type
_entity_poly.pdbx_seq_one_letter_code
_entity_poly.pdbx_strand_id
1 'polypeptide(L)'
;MAQAESSARKEVTASVQPDQQQKTPPELPAFTVKNVALDIVNGAVVLVYEPAVNRAVVPVLVFLSSMICKFIISHVPYTEVDFSTYMQQVELVNAGALDYSQIVGDTGPVVYPAGFIQVYQTLYWLTDGGANLRIAQLAFGYLFSVTVIFTCAVYTMAGDFPPWPLYLLLCSKRLYSIYVLRMFNDCFTTIGVLAVILILQQASYWAPRLSGTVTFWLCAVAADVFSMALSVKMNVLLYLPAFVIVVYFLVGERLFHCLAVVAVIPLVQVLIGWRFLLPLFWDDEARYLRRMYLTRAFDFSRKFLHTWTVNWRFVPEDMFVSDEFARYLLVGHVAVLLLFVATRFVSPRVTQKSLWHLAKDGLFRPFKNTRASGNLFIQQSSGPRLILLTFAVTNLVGILFSRSLHYQFLSWYQWLFPFMLHAAGCNVFTGALIFAAHEWCWNVFPSTVDSSKLLVAILAVVLVATWYNADYYLGGKPKALETKK
;
A
#
# COMPACT_ATOMS: atom_id res chain seq x y z
N MET A 1 40.40 8.25 -90.14
CA MET A 1 40.38 7.13 -89.19
C MET A 1 40.55 7.70 -87.79
N ALA A 2 39.64 7.30 -86.88
CA ALA A 2 39.76 7.29 -85.41
C ALA A 2 39.96 8.66 -84.71
N GLN A 3 38.93 9.17 -84.01
CA GLN A 3 38.64 8.95 -82.56
C GLN A 3 39.53 9.83 -81.67
N ALA A 4 39.08 10.45 -80.58
CA ALA A 4 37.77 10.70 -79.97
C ALA A 4 38.11 11.58 -78.75
N GLU A 5 37.42 12.70 -78.53
CA GLU A 5 37.19 13.28 -77.19
C GLU A 5 36.28 14.50 -77.32
N SER A 6 35.05 14.36 -76.82
CA SER A 6 34.05 15.42 -76.74
C SER A 6 33.32 15.30 -75.41
N SER A 7 33.40 16.40 -74.65
CA SER A 7 32.34 17.00 -73.82
C SER A 7 31.63 16.15 -72.75
N ALA A 8 31.67 16.61 -71.50
CA ALA A 8 30.47 17.10 -70.80
C ALA A 8 30.77 17.49 -69.34
N ARG A 9 30.46 18.75 -69.01
CA ARG A 9 30.29 19.27 -67.64
C ARG A 9 29.21 18.45 -66.91
N LYS A 10 29.50 17.98 -65.69
CA LYS A 10 28.49 17.52 -64.73
C LYS A 10 28.11 18.67 -63.80
N GLU A 11 26.92 19.24 -64.02
CA GLU A 11 26.21 20.03 -63.03
C GLU A 11 25.58 19.10 -61.99
N VAL A 12 25.88 19.36 -60.72
CA VAL A 12 25.30 18.68 -59.56
C VAL A 12 23.91 19.28 -59.32
N THR A 13 22.86 18.53 -59.66
CA THR A 13 21.48 18.88 -59.34
C THR A 13 21.21 18.55 -57.88
N ALA A 14 21.09 19.59 -57.04
CA ALA A 14 20.59 19.48 -55.68
C ALA A 14 19.07 19.22 -55.73
N SER A 15 18.65 18.04 -55.26
CA SER A 15 17.24 17.70 -55.04
C SER A 15 16.75 18.37 -53.75
N VAL A 16 16.08 19.52 -53.91
CA VAL A 16 15.35 20.19 -52.83
C VAL A 16 14.09 19.37 -52.53
N GLN A 17 14.01 18.80 -51.32
CA GLN A 17 12.76 18.25 -50.78
C GLN A 17 11.83 19.41 -50.40
N PRO A 18 10.61 19.54 -50.96
CA PRO A 18 9.61 20.46 -50.47
C PRO A 18 8.59 19.68 -49.64
N ASP A 19 8.75 19.67 -48.31
CA ASP A 19 7.63 19.48 -47.37
C ASP A 19 8.11 19.68 -45.92
N GLN A 20 8.49 20.92 -45.61
CA GLN A 20 8.33 21.45 -44.26
C GLN A 20 7.13 22.39 -44.30
N GLN A 21 5.93 21.86 -44.07
CA GLN A 21 4.78 22.68 -43.69
C GLN A 21 5.17 23.48 -42.43
N GLN A 22 5.48 24.76 -42.61
CA GLN A 22 5.48 25.74 -41.53
C GLN A 22 4.10 25.72 -40.88
N LYS A 23 3.94 24.97 -39.78
CA LYS A 23 2.78 25.12 -38.91
C LYS A 23 2.81 26.55 -38.37
N THR A 24 1.90 27.39 -38.87
CA THR A 24 1.62 28.71 -38.32
C THR A 24 1.46 28.56 -36.79
N PRO A 25 2.09 29.41 -35.97
CA PRO A 25 1.90 29.36 -34.53
C PRO A 25 0.40 29.42 -34.22
N PRO A 26 -0.11 28.61 -33.28
CA PRO A 26 -1.52 28.69 -32.91
C PRO A 26 -1.84 30.13 -32.49
N GLU A 27 -2.87 30.74 -33.10
CA GLU A 27 -3.34 32.05 -32.69
C GLU A 27 -3.73 31.99 -31.21
N LEU A 28 -3.10 32.85 -30.40
CA LEU A 28 -3.41 32.94 -28.99
C LEU A 28 -4.81 33.53 -28.82
N PRO A 29 -5.65 32.95 -27.93
CA PRO A 29 -6.97 33.50 -27.67
C PRO A 29 -6.86 34.94 -27.18
N ALA A 30 -7.77 35.82 -27.64
CA ALA A 30 -7.78 37.22 -27.25
C ALA A 30 -7.87 37.38 -25.72
N PHE A 31 -7.14 38.34 -25.14
CA PHE A 31 -7.20 38.59 -23.70
C PHE A 31 -8.52 39.25 -23.32
N THR A 32 -9.52 38.43 -23.01
CA THR A 32 -10.88 38.83 -22.62
C THR A 32 -11.23 38.24 -21.27
N VAL A 33 -12.13 38.89 -20.53
CA VAL A 33 -12.62 38.38 -19.22
C VAL A 33 -13.18 36.97 -19.36
N LYS A 34 -13.87 36.67 -20.47
CA LYS A 34 -14.39 35.34 -20.77
C LYS A 34 -13.27 34.30 -20.90
N ASN A 35 -12.20 34.62 -21.62
CA ASN A 35 -11.08 33.71 -21.83
C ASN A 35 -10.30 33.48 -20.53
N VAL A 36 -10.07 34.54 -19.72
CA VAL A 36 -9.45 34.40 -18.40
C VAL A 36 -10.29 33.53 -17.47
N ALA A 37 -11.62 33.73 -17.44
CA ALA A 37 -12.51 32.89 -16.64
C ALA A 37 -12.48 31.42 -17.10
N LEU A 38 -12.43 31.19 -18.41
CA LEU A 38 -12.30 29.86 -18.99
C LEU A 38 -10.95 29.22 -18.64
N ASP A 39 -9.85 29.99 -18.65
CA ASP A 39 -8.53 29.51 -18.25
C ASP A 39 -8.49 29.10 -16.77
N ILE A 40 -9.17 29.85 -15.88
CA ILE A 40 -9.31 29.48 -14.47
C ILE A 40 -10.09 28.16 -14.33
N VAL A 41 -11.21 28.02 -15.04
CA VAL A 41 -12.02 26.79 -15.03
C VAL A 41 -11.22 25.61 -15.58
N ASN A 42 -10.54 25.78 -16.71
CA ASN A 42 -9.70 24.76 -17.32
C ASN A 42 -8.54 24.37 -16.40
N GLY A 43 -7.89 25.36 -15.76
CA GLY A 43 -6.84 25.14 -14.77
C GLY A 43 -7.34 24.31 -13.58
N ALA A 44 -8.54 24.60 -13.07
CA ALA A 44 -9.16 23.84 -12.00
C ALA A 44 -9.47 22.39 -12.44
N VAL A 45 -10.02 22.20 -13.64
CA VAL A 45 -10.30 20.85 -14.20
C VAL A 45 -9.00 20.05 -14.37
N VAL A 46 -7.96 20.68 -14.90
CA VAL A 46 -6.63 20.10 -15.10
C VAL A 46 -6.02 19.67 -13.76
N LEU A 47 -6.11 20.50 -12.72
CA LEU A 47 -5.65 20.14 -11.36
C LEU A 47 -6.39 18.92 -10.78
N VAL A 48 -7.61 18.62 -11.21
CA VAL A 48 -8.39 17.49 -10.69
C VAL A 48 -8.16 16.19 -11.48
N TYR A 49 -8.03 16.29 -12.81
CA TYR A 49 -8.08 15.13 -13.70
C TYR A 49 -6.80 14.85 -14.48
N GLU A 50 -5.93 15.84 -14.71
CA GLU A 50 -4.77 15.69 -15.60
C GLU A 50 -3.57 15.07 -14.86
N PRO A 51 -3.15 13.82 -15.19
CA PRO A 51 -2.07 13.14 -14.47
C PRO A 51 -0.72 13.85 -14.57
N ALA A 52 -0.46 14.59 -15.66
CA ALA A 52 0.79 15.33 -15.84
C ALA A 52 1.06 16.35 -14.73
N VAL A 53 0.00 16.86 -14.10
CA VAL A 53 0.05 17.87 -13.04
C VAL A 53 0.52 17.29 -11.70
N ASN A 54 0.55 15.96 -11.56
CA ASN A 54 1.10 15.30 -10.36
C ASN A 54 2.53 15.72 -10.05
N ARG A 55 3.32 16.12 -11.06
CA ARG A 55 4.68 16.67 -10.87
C ARG A 55 4.71 17.93 -10.01
N ALA A 56 3.63 18.71 -10.02
CA ALA A 56 3.46 19.89 -9.17
C ALA A 56 2.65 19.56 -7.90
N VAL A 57 1.58 18.77 -8.03
CA VAL A 57 0.70 18.43 -6.90
C VAL A 57 1.41 17.63 -5.82
N VAL A 58 2.24 16.65 -6.19
CA VAL A 58 2.91 15.78 -5.21
C VAL A 58 3.84 16.56 -4.28
N PRO A 59 4.79 17.40 -4.77
CA PRO A 59 5.62 18.23 -3.89
C PRO A 59 4.81 19.14 -2.97
N VAL A 60 3.72 19.73 -3.48
CA VAL A 60 2.83 20.60 -2.69
C VAL A 60 2.16 19.81 -1.56
N LEU A 61 1.64 18.61 -1.85
CA LEU A 61 1.02 17.76 -0.84
C LEU A 61 1.99 17.33 0.27
N VAL A 62 3.23 16.99 -0.10
CA VAL A 62 4.27 16.63 0.87
C VAL A 62 4.68 17.82 1.74
N PHE A 63 4.77 19.01 1.15
CA PHE A 63 5.05 20.22 1.91
C PHE A 63 3.91 20.53 2.88
N LEU A 64 2.66 20.49 2.41
CA LEU A 64 1.47 20.70 3.23
C LEU A 64 1.34 19.65 4.34
N SER A 65 1.66 18.38 4.08
CA SER A 65 1.61 17.35 5.12
C SER A 65 2.52 17.67 6.30
N SER A 66 3.74 18.15 6.02
CA SER A 66 4.70 18.55 7.05
C SER A 66 4.22 19.79 7.82
N MET A 67 3.69 20.80 7.11
CA MET A 67 3.14 22.01 7.73
C MET A 67 1.96 21.70 8.64
N ILE A 68 0.99 20.91 8.17
CA ILE A 68 -0.20 20.53 8.93
C ILE A 68 0.21 19.76 10.20
N CYS A 69 1.14 18.79 10.09
CA CYS A 69 1.63 18.07 11.27
C CYS A 69 2.23 19.03 12.31
N LYS A 70 3.11 19.95 11.88
CA LYS A 70 3.72 20.95 12.78
C LYS A 70 2.68 21.88 13.40
N PHE A 71 1.68 22.29 12.64
CA PHE A 71 0.57 23.12 13.11
C PHE A 71 -0.25 22.38 14.18
N ILE A 72 -0.59 21.11 13.94
CA ILE A 72 -1.32 20.28 14.91
C ILE A 72 -0.51 20.12 16.19
N ILE A 73 0.79 19.81 16.09
CA ILE A 73 1.68 19.64 17.25
C ILE A 73 1.74 20.90 18.10
N SER A 74 1.68 22.10 17.50
CA SER A 74 1.73 23.35 18.26
C SER A 74 0.39 23.84 18.81
N HIS A 75 -0.76 23.34 18.31
CA HIS A 75 -2.08 23.87 18.67
C HIS A 75 -3.03 22.83 19.28
N VAL A 76 -2.73 21.54 19.18
CA VAL A 76 -3.59 20.46 19.69
C VAL A 76 -2.85 19.69 20.78
N PRO A 77 -3.42 19.57 21.99
CA PRO A 77 -2.82 18.79 23.05
C PRO A 77 -2.58 17.33 22.65
N TYR A 78 -1.43 16.81 23.05
CA TYR A 78 -1.12 15.39 22.96
C TYR A 78 -2.13 14.55 23.76
N THR A 79 -2.49 13.38 23.26
CA THR A 79 -3.42 12.46 23.92
C THR A 79 -2.72 11.12 24.15
N GLU A 80 -2.29 10.88 25.39
CA GLU A 80 -1.66 9.61 25.75
C GLU A 80 -2.65 8.45 25.62
N VAL A 81 -2.16 7.36 25.02
CA VAL A 81 -2.89 6.10 24.95
C VAL A 81 -1.90 4.97 25.21
N ASP A 82 -0.96 4.74 24.31
CA ASP A 82 -0.02 3.62 24.42
C ASP A 82 1.47 4.02 24.34
N PHE A 83 1.81 5.28 24.02
CA PHE A 83 3.20 5.66 23.79
C PHE A 83 4.05 5.50 25.06
N SER A 84 3.52 5.91 26.22
CA SER A 84 4.18 5.68 27.51
C SER A 84 4.37 4.19 27.80
N THR A 85 3.35 3.37 27.51
CA THR A 85 3.43 1.91 27.65
C THR A 85 4.50 1.33 26.74
N TYR A 86 4.67 1.84 25.53
CA TYR A 86 5.75 1.40 24.64
C TYR A 86 7.13 1.74 25.20
N MET A 87 7.31 2.90 25.83
CA MET A 87 8.56 3.28 26.49
C MET A 87 8.87 2.37 27.69
N GLN A 88 7.89 2.12 28.55
CA GLN A 88 8.00 1.22 29.71
C GLN A 88 8.40 -0.21 29.29
N GLN A 89 7.75 -0.74 28.25
CA GLN A 89 8.06 -2.08 27.73
C GLN A 89 9.50 -2.16 27.20
N VAL A 90 9.95 -1.12 26.50
CA VAL A 90 11.32 -1.04 25.99
C VAL A 90 12.34 -0.88 27.12
N GLU A 91 12.03 -0.13 28.16
CA GLU A 91 12.88 0.02 29.34
C GLU A 91 13.15 -1.33 30.01
N LEU A 92 12.12 -2.16 30.20
CA LEU A 92 12.27 -3.52 30.73
C LEU A 92 13.20 -4.38 29.86
N VAL A 93 13.07 -4.31 28.53
CA VAL A 93 13.95 -5.06 27.63
C VAL A 93 15.39 -4.54 27.66
N ASN A 94 15.57 -3.21 27.76
CA ASN A 94 16.88 -2.59 27.91
C ASN A 94 17.56 -2.99 29.22
N ALA A 95 16.79 -3.18 30.29
CA ALA A 95 17.26 -3.71 31.58
C ALA A 95 17.58 -5.22 31.55
N GLY A 96 17.31 -5.91 30.45
CA GLY A 96 17.69 -7.32 30.26
C GLY A 96 16.51 -8.29 30.16
N ALA A 97 15.26 -7.84 30.26
CA ALA A 97 14.11 -8.74 30.21
C ALA A 97 14.03 -9.51 28.88
N LEU A 98 13.91 -10.84 28.98
CA LEU A 98 13.73 -11.75 27.84
C LEU A 98 12.35 -12.42 27.82
N ASP A 99 11.71 -12.57 28.99
CA ASP A 99 10.40 -13.21 29.10
C ASP A 99 9.28 -12.24 28.69
N TYR A 100 8.69 -12.48 27.52
CA TYR A 100 7.55 -11.71 26.99
C TYR A 100 6.32 -11.71 27.91
N SER A 101 6.19 -12.67 28.82
CA SER A 101 5.10 -12.67 29.80
C SER A 101 5.26 -11.59 30.88
N GLN A 102 6.48 -11.08 31.08
CA GLN A 102 6.84 -10.09 32.10
C GLN A 102 7.03 -8.69 31.53
N ILE A 103 7.08 -8.53 30.20
CA ILE A 103 7.21 -7.22 29.55
C ILE A 103 5.82 -6.58 29.48
N VAL A 104 5.51 -5.76 30.48
CA VAL A 104 4.20 -5.15 30.70
C VAL A 104 4.35 -3.66 30.96
N GLY A 105 3.45 -2.84 30.42
CA GLY A 105 3.30 -1.43 30.80
C GLY A 105 1.85 -1.13 31.18
N ASP A 106 1.54 0.15 31.38
CA ASP A 106 0.26 0.60 31.97
C ASP A 106 -0.97 0.14 31.19
N THR A 107 -0.91 0.06 29.85
CA THR A 107 -2.03 -0.40 29.01
C THR A 107 -1.99 -1.90 28.67
N GLY A 108 -1.03 -2.64 29.24
CA GLY A 108 -0.99 -4.10 29.19
C GLY A 108 0.35 -4.69 28.70
N PRO A 109 0.35 -6.02 28.45
CA PRO A 109 1.56 -6.73 28.03
C PRO A 109 1.98 -6.36 26.61
N VAL A 110 3.24 -6.59 26.30
CA VAL A 110 3.73 -6.53 24.92
C VAL A 110 3.06 -7.63 24.08
N VAL A 111 2.56 -7.23 22.92
CA VAL A 111 1.79 -8.08 22.00
C VAL A 111 2.29 -7.94 20.56
N TYR A 112 3.48 -7.37 20.40
CA TYR A 112 4.09 -7.08 19.11
C TYR A 112 5.37 -7.90 18.95
N PRO A 113 5.75 -8.29 17.73
CA PRO A 113 7.01 -9.01 17.53
C PRO A 113 8.22 -8.12 17.75
N ALA A 114 9.40 -8.73 17.77
CA ALA A 114 10.63 -8.07 18.24
C ALA A 114 11.06 -6.83 17.41
N GLY A 115 10.56 -6.65 16.19
CA GLY A 115 10.82 -5.44 15.39
C GLY A 115 10.22 -4.19 16.03
N PHE A 116 9.07 -4.30 16.69
CA PHE A 116 8.50 -3.22 17.50
C PHE A 116 9.48 -2.75 18.56
N ILE A 117 10.12 -3.67 19.28
CA ILE A 117 11.10 -3.35 20.32
C ILE A 117 12.27 -2.56 19.72
N GLN A 118 12.81 -2.98 18.58
CA GLN A 118 13.96 -2.29 17.94
C GLN A 118 13.60 -0.88 17.46
N VAL A 119 12.41 -0.70 16.89
CA VAL A 119 11.88 0.62 16.49
C VAL A 119 11.77 1.52 17.72
N TYR A 120 11.14 1.02 18.78
CA TYR A 120 10.90 1.82 19.99
C TYR A 120 12.14 1.99 20.87
N GLN A 121 13.17 1.14 20.77
CA GLN A 121 14.50 1.39 21.34
C GLN A 121 15.15 2.63 20.70
N THR A 122 14.99 2.78 19.38
CA THR A 122 15.47 3.98 18.68
C THR A 122 14.72 5.23 19.13
N LEU A 123 13.39 5.14 19.28
CA LEU A 123 12.58 6.24 19.79
C LEU A 123 12.88 6.56 21.26
N TYR A 124 13.09 5.54 22.10
CA TYR A 124 13.47 5.67 23.51
C TYR A 124 14.78 6.47 23.62
N TRP A 125 15.79 6.10 22.84
CA TRP A 125 17.05 6.85 22.77
C TRP A 125 16.85 8.30 22.28
N LEU A 126 16.07 8.49 21.22
CA LEU A 126 15.83 9.80 20.62
C LEU A 126 15.07 10.77 21.53
N THR A 127 14.24 10.24 22.43
CA THR A 127 13.27 11.02 23.22
C THR A 127 13.62 11.08 24.71
N ASP A 128 14.80 10.60 25.10
CA ASP A 128 15.23 10.47 26.50
C ASP A 128 14.22 9.67 27.33
N GLY A 129 13.99 8.42 26.90
CA GLY A 129 13.03 7.51 27.54
C GLY A 129 11.56 7.91 27.38
N GLY A 130 11.25 8.78 26.42
CA GLY A 130 9.91 9.32 26.22
C GLY A 130 9.64 10.65 26.94
N ALA A 131 10.60 11.18 27.69
CA ALA A 131 10.46 12.47 28.39
C ALA A 131 10.24 13.64 27.41
N ASN A 132 10.89 13.60 26.24
CA ASN A 132 10.74 14.62 25.20
C ASN A 132 9.65 14.27 24.18
N LEU A 133 8.39 14.47 24.59
CA LEU A 133 7.22 14.23 23.74
C LEU A 133 7.25 15.05 22.45
N ARG A 134 7.80 16.26 22.46
CA ARG A 134 7.85 17.11 21.27
C ARG A 134 8.73 16.51 20.17
N ILE A 135 9.88 15.93 20.54
CA ILE A 135 10.73 15.22 19.59
C ILE A 135 10.01 13.97 19.06
N ALA A 136 9.31 13.23 19.92
CA ALA A 136 8.53 12.07 19.51
C ALA A 136 7.45 12.46 18.47
N GLN A 137 6.66 13.49 18.77
CA GLN A 137 5.61 13.97 17.86
C GLN A 137 6.19 14.48 16.54
N LEU A 138 7.34 15.16 16.55
CA LEU A 138 8.03 15.58 15.32
C LEU A 138 8.51 14.38 14.50
N ALA A 139 9.09 13.35 15.14
CA ALA A 139 9.48 12.12 14.46
C ALA A 139 8.28 11.46 13.76
N PHE A 140 7.14 11.36 14.45
CA PHE A 140 5.90 10.86 13.85
C PHE A 140 5.31 11.79 12.77
N GLY A 141 5.49 13.11 12.88
CA GLY A 141 5.07 14.07 11.86
C GLY A 141 5.90 13.97 10.57
N TYR A 142 7.20 13.69 10.70
CA TYR A 142 8.05 13.35 9.57
C TYR A 142 7.69 11.98 9.00
N LEU A 143 7.42 10.97 9.85
CA LEU A 143 6.93 9.66 9.40
C LEU A 143 5.63 9.77 8.60
N PHE A 144 4.69 10.64 9.03
CA PHE A 144 3.47 10.95 8.27
C PHE A 144 3.81 11.52 6.88
N SER A 145 4.71 12.52 6.83
CA SER A 145 5.10 13.16 5.57
C SER A 145 5.81 12.17 4.63
N VAL A 146 6.66 11.29 5.14
CA VAL A 146 7.28 10.21 4.36
C VAL A 146 6.23 9.21 3.89
N THR A 147 5.23 8.90 4.72
CA THR A 147 4.10 8.04 4.30
C THR A 147 3.33 8.67 3.14
N VAL A 148 3.11 10.00 3.15
CA VAL A 148 2.53 10.74 2.01
C VAL A 148 3.42 10.63 0.77
N ILE A 149 4.74 10.82 0.89
CA ILE A 149 5.70 10.65 -0.23
C ILE A 149 5.56 9.26 -0.86
N PHE A 150 5.60 8.22 -0.03
CA PHE A 150 5.51 6.83 -0.49
C PHE A 150 4.17 6.54 -1.14
N THR A 151 3.07 7.02 -0.55
CA THR A 151 1.73 6.84 -1.12
C THR A 151 1.59 7.54 -2.47
N CYS A 152 2.06 8.79 -2.59
CA CYS A 152 2.10 9.52 -3.86
C CYS A 152 2.95 8.81 -4.92
N ALA A 153 4.11 8.26 -4.53
CA ALA A 153 4.96 7.49 -5.45
C ALA A 153 4.25 6.21 -5.92
N VAL A 154 3.63 5.47 -5.00
CA VAL A 154 2.88 4.24 -5.31
C VAL A 154 1.71 4.51 -6.25
N TYR A 155 0.99 5.62 -6.04
CA TYR A 155 -0.15 6.01 -6.87
C TYR A 155 0.29 6.45 -8.27
N THR A 156 1.30 7.32 -8.37
CA THR A 156 1.78 7.83 -9.67
C THR A 156 2.53 6.78 -10.49
N MET A 157 3.05 5.72 -9.86
CA MET A 157 3.56 4.54 -10.56
C MET A 157 2.46 3.74 -11.27
N ALA A 158 1.19 3.85 -10.88
CA ALA A 158 0.08 3.13 -11.49
C ALA A 158 -0.33 3.64 -12.89
N GLY A 159 0.44 4.56 -13.48
CA GLY A 159 0.23 5.11 -14.83
C GLY A 159 -0.44 6.48 -14.80
N ASP A 160 -1.39 6.70 -15.71
CA ASP A 160 -2.15 7.95 -15.87
C ASP A 160 -3.15 8.18 -14.72
N PHE A 161 -2.64 8.28 -13.50
CA PHE A 161 -3.42 8.41 -12.27
C PHE A 161 -3.83 9.88 -12.05
N PRO A 162 -5.13 10.20 -11.94
CA PRO A 162 -5.57 11.58 -11.78
C PRO A 162 -5.18 12.15 -10.41
N PRO A 163 -4.97 13.47 -10.26
CA PRO A 163 -4.57 14.05 -8.99
C PRO A 163 -5.62 13.98 -7.86
N TRP A 164 -6.92 13.93 -8.18
CA TRP A 164 -7.96 14.09 -7.15
C TRP A 164 -7.89 13.13 -5.94
N PRO A 165 -7.52 11.84 -6.07
CA PRO A 165 -7.40 10.96 -4.92
C PRO A 165 -6.20 11.31 -4.03
N LEU A 166 -5.17 11.97 -4.58
CA LEU A 166 -4.00 12.40 -3.81
C LEU A 166 -4.37 13.48 -2.79
N TYR A 167 -5.30 14.38 -3.14
CA TYR A 167 -5.77 15.41 -2.20
C TYR A 167 -6.39 14.79 -0.94
N LEU A 168 -7.11 13.66 -1.10
CA LEU A 168 -7.75 12.97 0.03
C LEU A 168 -6.76 12.41 1.05
N LEU A 169 -5.47 12.24 0.70
CA LEU A 169 -4.44 11.78 1.63
C LEU A 169 -4.23 12.74 2.82
N LEU A 170 -4.54 14.03 2.65
CA LEU A 170 -4.43 15.05 3.70
C LEU A 170 -5.77 15.35 4.39
N CYS A 171 -6.85 14.66 4.01
CA CYS A 171 -8.19 14.96 4.49
C CYS A 171 -8.65 14.09 5.67
N SER A 172 -7.79 13.21 6.21
CA SER A 172 -8.16 12.35 7.34
C SER A 172 -7.72 12.95 8.67
N LYS A 173 -8.69 13.44 9.46
CA LYS A 173 -8.48 13.89 10.84
C LYS A 173 -7.93 12.75 11.69
N ARG A 174 -8.47 11.55 11.52
CA ARG A 174 -8.09 10.40 12.34
C ARG A 174 -6.64 9.98 12.10
N LEU A 175 -6.15 10.01 10.86
CA LEU A 175 -4.73 9.69 10.58
C LEU A 175 -3.76 10.65 11.27
N TYR A 176 -4.01 11.97 11.24
CA TYR A 176 -3.18 12.91 12.02
C TYR A 176 -3.20 12.57 13.50
N SER A 177 -4.37 12.21 14.02
CA SER A 177 -4.50 11.83 15.42
C SER A 177 -3.74 10.54 15.78
N ILE A 178 -3.70 9.56 14.87
CA ILE A 178 -2.94 8.31 15.03
C ILE A 178 -1.43 8.57 15.02
N TYR A 179 -0.95 9.37 14.08
CA TYR A 179 0.48 9.65 13.92
C TYR A 179 1.00 10.61 14.99
N VAL A 180 0.48 11.84 15.05
CA VAL A 180 1.13 12.92 15.83
C VAL A 180 0.50 13.18 17.20
N LEU A 181 -0.70 12.67 17.47
CA LEU A 181 -1.36 12.88 18.77
C LEU A 181 -1.39 11.62 19.66
N ARG A 182 -1.18 10.43 19.09
CA ARG A 182 -1.15 9.15 19.82
C ARG A 182 0.10 8.31 19.56
N MET A 183 0.83 8.57 18.47
CA MET A 183 2.12 7.94 18.17
C MET A 183 2.07 6.42 18.16
N PHE A 184 1.04 5.87 17.49
CA PHE A 184 0.83 4.43 17.41
C PHE A 184 1.87 3.74 16.52
N ASN A 185 2.28 2.54 16.95
CA ASN A 185 3.23 1.68 16.23
C ASN A 185 2.79 1.35 14.79
N ASP A 186 1.48 1.30 14.54
CA ASP A 186 0.87 0.97 13.26
C ASP A 186 1.47 1.76 12.08
N CYS A 187 1.86 3.02 12.31
CA CYS A 187 2.48 3.91 11.33
C CYS A 187 3.74 3.33 10.67
N PHE A 188 4.57 2.59 11.42
CA PHE A 188 5.79 1.96 10.91
C PHE A 188 5.48 0.77 10.00
N THR A 189 4.39 0.05 10.26
CA THR A 189 3.95 -1.04 9.38
C THR A 189 3.43 -0.51 8.04
N THR A 190 2.71 0.61 8.07
CA THR A 190 2.18 1.26 6.88
C THR A 190 3.29 1.65 5.91
N ILE A 191 4.34 2.34 6.38
CA ILE A 191 5.45 2.74 5.51
C ILE A 191 6.18 1.52 4.93
N GLY A 192 6.36 0.47 5.73
CA GLY A 192 6.97 -0.79 5.27
C GLY A 192 6.17 -1.44 4.14
N VAL A 193 4.84 -1.53 4.26
CA VAL A 193 3.99 -2.09 3.21
C VAL A 193 4.01 -1.22 1.94
N LEU A 194 3.97 0.11 2.07
CA LEU A 194 4.07 1.00 0.91
C LEU A 194 5.43 0.85 0.20
N ALA A 195 6.51 0.66 0.96
CA ALA A 195 7.84 0.39 0.43
C ALA A 195 7.88 -0.93 -0.36
N VAL A 196 7.27 -2.00 0.17
CA VAL A 196 7.13 -3.29 -0.53
C VAL A 196 6.41 -3.11 -1.86
N ILE A 197 5.25 -2.43 -1.85
CA ILE A 197 4.49 -2.17 -3.07
C ILE A 197 5.35 -1.42 -4.08
N LEU A 198 6.03 -0.35 -3.66
CA LEU A 198 6.88 0.45 -4.54
C LEU A 198 8.04 -0.35 -5.12
N ILE A 199 8.73 -1.18 -4.34
CA ILE A 199 9.81 -2.05 -4.82
C ILE A 199 9.29 -3.04 -5.88
N LEU A 200 8.15 -3.67 -5.63
CA LEU A 200 7.53 -4.60 -6.58
C LEU A 200 7.03 -3.88 -7.84
N GLN A 201 6.50 -2.66 -7.71
CA GLN A 201 6.15 -1.81 -8.86
C GLN A 201 7.38 -1.47 -9.70
N GLN A 202 8.52 -1.15 -9.08
CA GLN A 202 9.77 -0.92 -9.81
C GLN A 202 10.26 -2.21 -10.50
N ALA A 203 10.23 -3.35 -9.81
CA ALA A 203 10.59 -4.63 -10.40
C ALA A 203 9.74 -4.98 -11.62
N SER A 204 8.43 -4.66 -11.56
CA SER A 204 7.49 -4.81 -12.66
C SER A 204 7.74 -3.83 -13.81
N TYR A 205 7.86 -2.53 -13.51
CA TYR A 205 8.06 -1.47 -14.50
C TYR A 205 9.33 -1.68 -15.33
N TRP A 206 10.40 -2.12 -14.68
CA TRP A 206 11.69 -2.37 -15.32
C TRP A 206 11.87 -3.82 -15.81
N ALA A 207 10.91 -4.72 -15.56
CA ALA A 207 11.01 -6.15 -15.89
C ALA A 207 11.45 -6.45 -17.35
N PRO A 208 11.02 -5.71 -18.39
CA PRO A 208 11.47 -5.97 -19.76
C PRO A 208 12.96 -5.68 -20.01
N ARG A 209 13.59 -4.86 -19.15
CA ARG A 209 14.98 -4.41 -19.28
C ARG A 209 15.92 -5.07 -18.26
N LEU A 210 15.36 -5.61 -17.17
CA LEU A 210 16.13 -6.26 -16.11
C LEU A 210 16.40 -7.73 -16.42
N SER A 211 17.54 -8.23 -15.96
CA SER A 211 17.79 -9.67 -15.94
C SER A 211 16.90 -10.36 -14.90
N GLY A 212 16.65 -11.65 -15.10
CA GLY A 212 15.87 -12.46 -14.15
C GLY A 212 16.51 -12.52 -12.75
N THR A 213 17.83 -12.36 -12.65
CA THR A 213 18.58 -12.32 -11.39
C THR A 213 18.34 -11.02 -10.63
N VAL A 214 18.38 -9.87 -11.31
CA VAL A 214 18.10 -8.58 -10.67
C VAL A 214 16.65 -8.52 -10.20
N THR A 215 15.71 -9.00 -11.01
CA THR A 215 14.29 -9.08 -10.63
C THR A 215 14.08 -9.96 -9.40
N PHE A 216 14.79 -11.10 -9.32
CA PHE A 216 14.77 -11.97 -8.15
C PHE A 216 15.27 -11.26 -6.89
N TRP A 217 16.41 -10.57 -6.96
CA TRP A 217 16.95 -9.83 -5.80
C TRP A 217 16.06 -8.67 -5.37
N LEU A 218 15.43 -7.94 -6.30
CA LEU A 218 14.42 -6.93 -5.95
C LEU A 218 13.23 -7.55 -5.20
N CYS A 219 12.77 -8.74 -5.63
CA CYS A 219 11.71 -9.46 -4.92
C CYS A 219 12.17 -9.95 -3.55
N ALA A 220 13.44 -10.38 -3.40
CA ALA A 220 14.02 -10.77 -2.11
C ALA A 220 14.14 -9.57 -1.14
N VAL A 221 14.55 -8.40 -1.63
CA VAL A 221 14.53 -7.15 -0.85
C VAL A 221 13.09 -6.78 -0.47
N ALA A 222 12.13 -6.94 -1.37
CA ALA A 222 10.72 -6.74 -1.03
C ALA A 222 10.25 -7.70 0.07
N ALA A 223 10.69 -8.97 0.06
CA ALA A 223 10.38 -9.94 1.12
C ALA A 223 11.01 -9.58 2.47
N ASP A 224 12.25 -9.08 2.43
CA ASP A 224 12.95 -8.57 3.62
C ASP A 224 12.20 -7.40 4.25
N VAL A 225 11.86 -6.38 3.46
CA VAL A 225 11.07 -5.22 3.92
C VAL A 225 9.67 -5.63 4.39
N PHE A 226 9.03 -6.57 3.70
CA PHE A 226 7.75 -7.13 4.15
C PHE A 226 7.88 -7.79 5.53
N SER A 227 8.97 -8.53 5.75
CA SER A 227 9.24 -9.17 7.04
C SER A 227 9.59 -8.15 8.13
N MET A 228 10.36 -7.10 7.82
CA MET A 228 10.60 -6.00 8.76
C MET A 228 9.30 -5.30 9.17
N ALA A 229 8.36 -5.09 8.26
CA ALA A 229 7.04 -4.54 8.61
C ALA A 229 6.25 -5.54 9.48
N LEU A 230 6.29 -6.83 9.13
CA LEU A 230 5.63 -7.90 9.89
C LEU A 230 6.17 -8.04 11.31
N SER A 231 7.48 -7.85 11.52
CA SER A 231 8.10 -7.93 12.84
C SER A 231 7.73 -6.76 13.75
N VAL A 232 7.11 -5.70 13.20
CA VAL A 232 6.55 -4.59 13.95
C VAL A 232 5.08 -4.85 14.31
N LYS A 233 4.28 -5.35 13.37
CA LYS A 233 2.87 -5.74 13.62
C LYS A 233 2.36 -6.75 12.59
N MET A 234 1.50 -7.65 13.05
CA MET A 234 1.02 -8.79 12.25
C MET A 234 -0.04 -8.47 11.20
N ASN A 235 -0.65 -7.29 11.24
CA ASN A 235 -1.63 -6.86 10.21
C ASN A 235 -1.04 -6.92 8.79
N VAL A 236 0.28 -6.85 8.66
CA VAL A 236 1.00 -7.03 7.38
C VAL A 236 0.67 -8.37 6.71
N LEU A 237 0.29 -9.42 7.46
CA LEU A 237 -0.14 -10.71 6.90
C LEU A 237 -1.36 -10.59 5.98
N LEU A 238 -2.20 -9.55 6.14
CA LEU A 238 -3.32 -9.28 5.23
C LEU A 238 -2.84 -9.03 3.78
N TYR A 239 -1.58 -8.67 3.59
CA TYR A 239 -0.98 -8.44 2.27
C TYR A 239 -0.24 -9.67 1.72
N LEU A 240 -0.05 -10.73 2.52
CA LEU A 240 0.76 -11.89 2.14
C LEU A 240 0.24 -12.60 0.87
N PRO A 241 -1.08 -12.81 0.66
CA PRO A 241 -1.56 -13.42 -0.57
C PRO A 241 -1.20 -12.59 -1.82
N ALA A 242 -1.31 -11.25 -1.73
CA ALA A 242 -0.93 -10.35 -2.81
C ALA A 242 0.58 -10.43 -3.10
N PHE A 243 1.39 -10.43 -2.04
CA PHE A 243 2.85 -10.56 -2.15
C PHE A 243 3.25 -11.83 -2.90
N VAL A 244 2.71 -12.99 -2.50
CA VAL A 244 3.03 -14.29 -3.12
C VAL A 244 2.64 -14.32 -4.60
N ILE A 245 1.43 -13.85 -4.93
CA ILE A 245 0.94 -13.82 -6.32
C ILE A 245 1.84 -12.94 -7.19
N VAL A 246 2.15 -11.72 -6.73
CA VAL A 246 2.97 -10.76 -7.48
C VAL A 246 4.38 -11.31 -7.68
N VAL A 247 5.02 -11.79 -6.61
CA VAL A 247 6.38 -12.36 -6.68
C VAL A 247 6.42 -13.55 -7.63
N TYR A 248 5.43 -14.45 -7.58
CA TYR A 248 5.38 -15.62 -8.46
C TYR A 248 5.46 -15.23 -9.94
N PHE A 249 4.74 -14.19 -10.37
CA PHE A 249 4.80 -13.72 -11.76
C PHE A 249 6.07 -12.91 -12.06
N LEU A 250 6.55 -12.07 -11.14
CA LEU A 250 7.78 -11.30 -11.36
C LEU A 250 9.00 -12.19 -11.54
N VAL A 251 9.10 -13.28 -10.76
CA VAL A 251 10.19 -14.26 -10.90
C VAL A 251 9.99 -15.23 -12.06
N GLY A 252 8.99 -15.04 -12.91
CA GLY A 252 8.81 -15.82 -14.15
C GLY A 252 8.11 -17.16 -13.94
N GLU A 253 7.17 -17.26 -13.00
CA GLU A 253 6.41 -18.50 -12.70
C GLU A 253 7.29 -19.67 -12.20
N ARG A 254 8.54 -19.38 -11.82
CA ARG A 254 9.48 -20.33 -11.22
C ARG A 254 9.13 -20.54 -9.75
N LEU A 255 8.41 -21.62 -9.46
CA LEU A 255 7.95 -21.95 -8.11
C LEU A 255 9.08 -21.92 -7.07
N PHE A 256 10.23 -22.54 -7.33
CA PHE A 256 11.32 -22.56 -6.35
C PHE A 256 11.96 -21.18 -6.11
N HIS A 257 12.00 -20.31 -7.13
CA HIS A 257 12.47 -18.93 -6.91
C HIS A 257 11.46 -18.15 -6.07
N CYS A 258 10.16 -18.33 -6.31
CA CYS A 258 9.12 -17.74 -5.49
C CYS A 258 9.22 -18.22 -4.04
N LEU A 259 9.39 -19.53 -3.82
CA LEU A 259 9.57 -20.11 -2.49
C LEU A 259 10.84 -19.57 -1.81
N ALA A 260 11.95 -19.42 -2.53
CA ALA A 260 13.18 -18.84 -2.00
C ALA A 260 12.99 -17.37 -1.56
N VAL A 261 12.27 -16.57 -2.34
CA VAL A 261 11.91 -15.20 -1.94
C VAL A 261 11.00 -15.21 -0.71
N VAL A 262 9.96 -16.05 -0.68
CA VAL A 262 9.05 -16.14 0.46
C VAL A 262 9.78 -16.64 1.72
N ALA A 263 10.77 -17.51 1.58
CA ALA A 263 11.58 -18.02 2.70
C ALA A 263 12.44 -16.93 3.37
N VAL A 264 12.69 -15.80 2.71
CA VAL A 264 13.32 -14.62 3.35
C VAL A 264 12.47 -14.12 4.52
N ILE A 265 11.13 -14.22 4.43
CA ILE A 265 10.22 -13.72 5.48
C ILE A 265 10.51 -14.40 6.84
N PRO A 266 10.35 -15.72 7.00
CA PRO A 266 10.65 -16.37 8.27
C PRO A 266 12.12 -16.25 8.69
N LEU A 267 13.07 -16.20 7.74
CA LEU A 267 14.48 -15.98 8.07
C LEU A 267 14.69 -14.65 8.79
N VAL A 268 14.14 -13.57 8.25
CA VAL A 268 14.23 -12.23 8.86
C VAL A 268 13.48 -12.18 10.21
N GLN A 269 12.36 -12.90 10.37
CA GLN A 269 11.70 -13.02 11.68
C GLN A 269 12.60 -13.68 12.72
N VAL A 270 13.36 -14.72 12.33
CA VAL A 270 14.33 -15.38 13.22
C VAL A 270 15.48 -14.43 13.57
N LEU A 271 15.99 -13.67 12.60
CA LEU A 271 17.08 -12.71 12.81
C LEU A 271 16.66 -11.56 13.75
N ILE A 272 15.50 -10.96 13.51
CA ILE A 272 14.97 -9.86 14.33
C ILE A 272 14.57 -10.35 15.72
N GLY A 273 13.94 -11.53 15.79
CA GLY A 273 13.53 -12.17 17.03
C GLY A 273 14.64 -12.91 17.76
N TRP A 274 15.89 -12.86 17.27
CA TRP A 274 16.99 -13.73 17.70
C TRP A 274 17.18 -13.77 19.22
N ARG A 275 17.13 -12.60 19.87
CA ARG A 275 17.31 -12.44 21.32
C ARG A 275 16.23 -13.18 22.14
N PHE A 276 15.02 -13.32 21.61
CA PHE A 276 13.90 -13.96 22.29
C PHE A 276 13.66 -15.40 21.82
N LEU A 277 14.11 -15.70 20.60
CA LEU A 277 14.05 -17.05 20.04
C LEU A 277 15.21 -17.93 20.52
N LEU A 278 16.34 -17.37 20.96
CA LEU A 278 17.48 -18.12 21.46
C LEU A 278 17.79 -19.39 20.63
N PRO A 279 17.89 -19.29 19.28
CA PRO A 279 17.87 -20.47 18.40
C PRO A 279 19.10 -21.38 18.55
N LEU A 280 20.14 -20.91 19.26
CA LEU A 280 21.34 -21.68 19.58
C LEU A 280 21.26 -22.42 20.94
N PHE A 281 20.19 -22.23 21.72
CA PHE A 281 20.03 -22.78 23.08
C PHE A 281 18.78 -23.67 23.19
N TRP A 282 18.90 -24.81 23.87
CA TRP A 282 17.89 -25.88 23.88
C TRP A 282 17.43 -26.34 25.27
N ASP A 283 17.90 -25.71 26.33
CA ASP A 283 17.51 -25.97 27.71
C ASP A 283 16.04 -25.56 28.00
N ASP A 284 15.55 -25.92 29.19
CA ASP A 284 14.17 -25.71 29.61
C ASP A 284 13.78 -24.24 29.66
N GLU A 285 14.70 -23.38 30.09
CA GLU A 285 14.49 -21.93 30.17
C GLU A 285 14.40 -21.33 28.76
N ALA A 286 15.33 -21.66 27.87
CA ALA A 286 15.29 -21.22 26.47
C ALA A 286 14.02 -21.71 25.75
N ARG A 287 13.54 -22.93 26.02
CA ARG A 287 12.27 -23.45 25.50
C ARG A 287 11.07 -22.67 26.00
N TYR A 288 11.07 -22.30 27.28
CA TYR A 288 10.03 -21.48 27.88
C TYR A 288 10.01 -20.07 27.29
N LEU A 289 11.16 -19.38 27.22
CA LEU A 289 11.28 -18.03 26.66
C LEU A 289 10.82 -17.98 25.19
N ARG A 290 11.26 -18.95 24.36
CA ARG A 290 10.79 -19.12 22.98
C ARG A 290 9.27 -19.21 22.89
N ARG A 291 8.67 -20.04 23.74
CA ARG A 291 7.22 -20.23 23.77
C ARG A 291 6.51 -18.94 24.17
N MET A 292 7.00 -18.23 25.19
CA MET A 292 6.41 -16.97 25.63
C MET A 292 6.50 -15.91 24.53
N TYR A 293 7.63 -15.78 23.85
CA TYR A 293 7.76 -14.89 22.69
C TYR A 293 6.73 -15.24 21.59
N LEU A 294 6.72 -16.48 21.12
CA LEU A 294 5.85 -16.89 20.00
C LEU A 294 4.36 -16.75 20.35
N THR A 295 3.96 -17.10 21.57
CA THR A 295 2.54 -17.06 21.99
C THR A 295 2.03 -15.66 22.33
N ARG A 296 2.91 -14.74 22.77
CA ARG A 296 2.52 -13.37 23.11
C ARG A 296 2.63 -12.42 21.91
N ALA A 297 3.72 -12.52 21.14
CA ALA A 297 3.95 -11.68 19.96
C ALA A 297 3.05 -12.07 18.77
N PHE A 298 2.67 -13.35 18.67
CA PHE A 298 1.84 -13.88 17.57
C PHE A 298 0.52 -14.49 18.06
N ASP A 299 -0.21 -13.77 18.90
CA ASP A 299 -1.48 -14.22 19.46
C ASP A 299 -2.68 -14.02 18.50
N PHE A 300 -3.04 -15.09 17.78
CA PHE A 300 -4.24 -15.13 16.94
C PHE A 300 -5.54 -15.37 17.71
N SER A 301 -5.48 -15.74 18.99
CA SER A 301 -6.65 -16.05 19.81
C SER A 301 -7.26 -14.80 20.48
N ARG A 302 -6.50 -13.70 20.51
CA ARG A 302 -6.88 -12.47 21.20
C ARG A 302 -8.26 -11.96 20.76
N LYS A 303 -9.10 -11.69 21.75
CA LYS A 303 -10.40 -11.06 21.56
C LYS A 303 -10.39 -9.61 22.06
N PHE A 304 -10.67 -8.70 21.14
CA PHE A 304 -10.85 -7.29 21.45
C PHE A 304 -12.26 -7.04 21.98
N LEU A 305 -12.42 -6.04 22.85
CA LEU A 305 -13.72 -5.74 23.45
C LEU A 305 -14.67 -5.17 22.40
N HIS A 306 -15.92 -5.61 22.45
CA HIS A 306 -16.98 -5.17 21.54
C HIS A 306 -17.26 -3.66 21.63
N THR A 307 -16.93 -3.01 22.74
CA THR A 307 -17.08 -1.55 22.93
C THR A 307 -16.15 -0.70 22.07
N TRP A 308 -15.00 -1.24 21.67
CA TRP A 308 -13.97 -0.51 20.90
C TRP A 308 -14.01 -0.79 19.40
N THR A 309 -14.86 -1.72 18.95
CA THR A 309 -14.95 -2.06 17.52
C THR A 309 -15.66 -0.96 16.73
N VAL A 310 -15.10 -0.57 15.59
CA VAL A 310 -15.71 0.36 14.64
C VAL A 310 -16.60 -0.40 13.66
N ASN A 311 -16.23 -1.63 13.28
CA ASN A 311 -17.03 -2.51 12.43
C ASN A 311 -17.78 -3.58 13.24
N TRP A 312 -18.85 -4.13 12.68
CA TRP A 312 -19.69 -5.16 13.33
C TRP A 312 -20.33 -4.77 14.67
N ARG A 313 -20.38 -3.48 15.04
CA ARG A 313 -21.02 -2.99 16.29
C ARG A 313 -22.53 -3.30 16.36
N PHE A 314 -23.13 -3.57 15.20
CA PHE A 314 -24.53 -3.98 15.06
C PHE A 314 -24.76 -5.47 15.33
N VAL A 315 -23.71 -6.25 15.53
CA VAL A 315 -23.77 -7.66 15.93
C VAL A 315 -23.82 -7.70 17.47
N PRO A 316 -24.73 -8.48 18.07
CA PRO A 316 -24.77 -8.67 19.53
C PRO A 316 -23.42 -9.14 20.10
N GLU A 317 -23.07 -8.71 21.30
CA GLU A 317 -21.74 -8.95 21.88
C GLU A 317 -21.43 -10.44 22.07
N ASP A 318 -22.41 -11.23 22.50
CA ASP A 318 -22.34 -12.68 22.65
C ASP A 318 -22.01 -13.38 21.34
N MET A 319 -22.62 -12.95 20.23
CA MET A 319 -22.29 -13.43 18.89
C MET A 319 -20.92 -12.92 18.43
N PHE A 320 -20.60 -11.65 18.68
CA PHE A 320 -19.34 -11.03 18.28
C PHE A 320 -18.12 -11.74 18.89
N VAL A 321 -18.20 -12.17 20.15
CA VAL A 321 -17.09 -12.88 20.82
C VAL A 321 -17.05 -14.38 20.51
N SER A 322 -18.07 -14.93 19.88
CA SER A 322 -18.18 -16.36 19.57
C SER A 322 -17.12 -16.85 18.55
N ASP A 323 -16.76 -18.12 18.66
CA ASP A 323 -15.83 -18.76 17.73
C ASP A 323 -16.52 -19.14 16.40
N GLU A 324 -17.84 -19.31 16.41
CA GLU A 324 -18.68 -19.43 15.21
C GLU A 324 -18.54 -18.18 14.32
N PHE A 325 -18.72 -16.99 14.89
CA PHE A 325 -18.64 -15.74 14.14
C PHE A 325 -17.25 -15.52 13.54
N ALA A 326 -16.19 -15.79 14.31
CA ALA A 326 -14.81 -15.73 13.80
C ALA A 326 -14.57 -16.71 12.63
N ARG A 327 -15.10 -17.94 12.71
CA ARG A 327 -15.01 -18.93 11.62
C ARG A 327 -15.76 -18.48 10.38
N TYR A 328 -16.98 -17.94 10.51
CA TYR A 328 -17.74 -17.42 9.36
C TYR A 328 -17.03 -16.26 8.67
N LEU A 329 -16.47 -15.33 9.43
CA LEU A 329 -15.66 -14.23 8.89
C LEU A 329 -14.42 -14.76 8.14
N LEU A 330 -13.73 -15.76 8.68
CA LEU A 330 -12.57 -16.37 8.02
C LEU A 330 -12.95 -17.09 6.72
N VAL A 331 -14.05 -17.86 6.71
CA VAL A 331 -14.55 -18.51 5.49
C VAL A 331 -14.94 -17.46 4.45
N GLY A 332 -15.64 -16.40 4.86
CA GLY A 332 -15.99 -15.28 3.99
C GLY A 332 -14.76 -14.57 3.40
N HIS A 333 -13.76 -14.31 4.24
CA HIS A 333 -12.47 -13.73 3.83
C HIS A 333 -11.81 -14.57 2.73
N VAL A 334 -11.66 -15.88 2.96
CA VAL A 334 -11.03 -16.80 2.01
C VAL A 334 -11.86 -16.90 0.72
N ALA A 335 -13.18 -17.00 0.83
CA ALA A 335 -14.05 -17.12 -0.34
C ALA A 335 -13.99 -15.88 -1.25
N VAL A 336 -14.08 -14.68 -0.67
CA VAL A 336 -13.98 -13.42 -1.44
C VAL A 336 -12.57 -13.25 -2.01
N LEU A 337 -11.53 -13.60 -1.26
CA LEU A 337 -10.16 -13.53 -1.76
C LEU A 337 -9.96 -14.48 -2.95
N LEU A 338 -10.42 -15.73 -2.86
CA LEU A 338 -10.34 -16.71 -3.96
C LEU A 338 -11.14 -16.25 -5.19
N LEU A 339 -12.29 -15.59 -4.99
CA LEU A 339 -13.05 -14.97 -6.06
C LEU A 339 -12.19 -13.94 -6.81
N PHE A 340 -11.55 -13.00 -6.12
CA PHE A 340 -10.68 -12.01 -6.75
C PHE A 340 -9.45 -12.62 -7.42
N VAL A 341 -8.83 -13.62 -6.78
CA VAL A 341 -7.71 -14.36 -7.35
C VAL A 341 -8.14 -14.97 -8.69
N ALA A 342 -9.15 -15.82 -8.70
CA ALA A 342 -9.57 -16.57 -9.88
C ALA A 342 -10.11 -15.67 -11.01
N THR A 343 -10.86 -14.61 -10.67
CA THR A 343 -11.58 -13.80 -11.66
C THR A 343 -10.85 -12.53 -12.09
N ARG A 344 -9.89 -12.03 -11.29
CA ARG A 344 -9.16 -10.78 -11.57
C ARG A 344 -7.65 -11.00 -11.60
N PHE A 345 -7.02 -11.36 -10.48
CA PHE A 345 -5.57 -11.35 -10.37
C PHE A 345 -4.89 -12.38 -11.29
N VAL A 346 -5.40 -13.61 -11.36
CA VAL A 346 -4.84 -14.70 -12.18
C VAL A 346 -5.73 -15.08 -13.35
N SER A 347 -6.62 -14.15 -13.77
CA SER A 347 -7.50 -14.38 -14.91
C SER A 347 -6.68 -14.60 -16.20
N PRO A 348 -7.18 -15.40 -17.17
CA PRO A 348 -6.47 -15.64 -18.43
C PRO A 348 -6.17 -14.37 -19.22
N ARG A 349 -6.97 -13.31 -19.04
CA ARG A 349 -6.73 -12.00 -19.67
C ARG A 349 -5.51 -11.28 -19.10
N VAL A 350 -5.17 -11.55 -17.83
CA VAL A 350 -4.00 -10.99 -17.15
C VAL A 350 -2.76 -11.86 -17.40
N THR A 351 -2.88 -13.17 -17.21
CA THR A 351 -1.75 -14.10 -17.21
C THR A 351 -1.46 -14.72 -18.58
N GLN A 352 -2.38 -14.57 -19.54
CA GLN A 352 -2.39 -15.27 -20.85
C GLN A 352 -2.44 -16.79 -20.73
N LYS A 353 -2.87 -17.31 -19.57
CA LYS A 353 -2.98 -18.74 -19.28
C LYS A 353 -4.22 -19.06 -18.46
N SER A 354 -4.81 -20.22 -18.70
CA SER A 354 -5.84 -20.75 -17.78
C SER A 354 -5.24 -21.12 -16.43
N LEU A 355 -6.05 -21.09 -15.38
CA LEU A 355 -5.68 -21.56 -14.03
C LEU A 355 -5.08 -22.97 -14.01
N TRP A 356 -5.66 -23.90 -14.78
CA TRP A 356 -5.17 -25.27 -14.86
C TRP A 356 -3.75 -25.37 -15.43
N HIS A 357 -3.44 -24.59 -16.47
CA HIS A 357 -2.10 -24.50 -17.03
C HIS A 357 -1.09 -23.90 -16.05
N LEU A 358 -1.47 -22.86 -15.28
CA LEU A 358 -0.62 -22.30 -14.24
C LEU A 358 -0.31 -23.33 -13.14
N ALA A 359 -1.32 -24.09 -12.68
CA ALA A 359 -1.14 -25.14 -11.70
C ALA A 359 -0.23 -26.27 -12.23
N LYS A 360 -0.42 -26.69 -13.49
CA LYS A 360 0.42 -27.69 -14.15
C LYS A 360 1.87 -27.24 -14.28
N ASP A 361 2.10 -25.98 -14.65
CA ASP A 361 3.46 -25.41 -14.74
C ASP A 361 4.13 -25.37 -13.37
N GLY A 362 3.40 -24.95 -12.32
CA GLY A 362 3.91 -24.95 -10.95
C GLY A 362 4.32 -26.35 -10.47
N LEU A 363 3.51 -27.38 -10.75
CA LEU A 363 3.77 -28.74 -10.29
C LEU A 363 4.86 -29.47 -11.09
N PHE A 364 4.83 -29.35 -12.42
CA PHE A 364 5.69 -30.16 -13.30
C PHE A 364 6.88 -29.40 -13.89
N ARG A 365 6.92 -28.07 -13.78
CA ARG A 365 8.00 -27.22 -14.31
C ARG A 365 8.50 -26.17 -13.30
N PRO A 366 8.73 -26.53 -12.01
CA PRO A 366 8.94 -25.56 -10.93
C PRO A 366 10.23 -24.72 -11.04
N PHE A 367 11.20 -25.15 -11.87
CA PHE A 367 12.46 -24.43 -12.11
C PHE A 367 12.46 -23.60 -13.39
N LYS A 368 11.54 -23.87 -14.33
CA LYS A 368 11.56 -23.26 -15.65
C LYS A 368 10.77 -21.96 -15.64
N ASN A 369 11.25 -20.98 -16.39
CA ASN A 369 10.45 -19.81 -16.69
C ASN A 369 9.37 -20.21 -17.69
N THR A 370 8.13 -20.31 -17.23
CA THR A 370 6.97 -20.65 -18.07
C THR A 370 6.14 -19.42 -18.42
N ARG A 371 6.44 -18.26 -17.83
CA ARG A 371 5.63 -17.05 -17.94
C ARG A 371 5.40 -16.61 -19.38
N ALA A 372 4.15 -16.30 -19.70
CA ALA A 372 3.80 -15.74 -21.00
C ALA A 372 4.36 -14.32 -21.17
N SER A 373 4.88 -14.00 -22.36
CA SER A 373 5.41 -12.67 -22.68
C SER A 373 4.36 -11.56 -22.56
N GLY A 374 3.09 -11.89 -22.81
CA GLY A 374 1.95 -10.98 -22.68
C GLY A 374 1.36 -10.84 -21.27
N ASN A 375 2.01 -11.39 -20.23
CA ASN A 375 1.50 -11.28 -18.86
C ASN A 375 1.51 -9.81 -18.38
N LEU A 376 0.37 -9.29 -17.94
CA LEU A 376 0.22 -7.87 -17.59
C LEU A 376 1.03 -7.44 -16.35
N PHE A 377 1.44 -8.37 -15.48
CA PHE A 377 2.28 -8.06 -14.30
C PHE A 377 3.70 -7.62 -14.66
N ILE A 378 4.17 -7.86 -15.88
CA ILE A 378 5.53 -7.51 -16.33
C ILE A 378 5.53 -6.41 -17.40
N GLN A 379 4.35 -5.93 -17.77
CA GLN A 379 4.21 -4.84 -18.71
C GLN A 379 4.37 -3.52 -17.97
N GLN A 380 5.19 -2.63 -18.54
CA GLN A 380 5.56 -1.36 -17.94
C GLN A 380 4.33 -0.47 -17.64
N SER A 381 3.27 -0.53 -18.46
CA SER A 381 2.07 0.31 -18.35
C SER A 381 0.99 -0.24 -17.41
N SER A 382 0.87 -1.56 -17.26
CA SER A 382 -0.20 -2.19 -16.46
C SER A 382 0.29 -2.81 -15.16
N GLY A 383 1.54 -3.28 -15.14
CA GLY A 383 2.09 -4.07 -14.03
C GLY A 383 2.08 -3.32 -12.71
N PRO A 384 2.62 -2.09 -12.62
CA PRO A 384 2.58 -1.31 -11.39
C PRO A 384 1.16 -1.05 -10.85
N ARG A 385 0.19 -0.80 -11.74
CA ARG A 385 -1.23 -0.63 -11.38
C ARG A 385 -1.82 -1.92 -10.83
N LEU A 386 -1.57 -3.04 -11.48
CA LEU A 386 -2.05 -4.36 -11.05
C LEU A 386 -1.46 -4.76 -9.70
N ILE A 387 -0.20 -4.45 -9.44
CA ILE A 387 0.44 -4.72 -8.15
C ILE A 387 -0.26 -3.93 -7.04
N LEU A 388 -0.40 -2.62 -7.21
CA LEU A 388 -1.11 -1.77 -6.23
C LEU A 388 -2.54 -2.26 -6.00
N LEU A 389 -3.28 -2.56 -7.07
CA LEU A 389 -4.65 -3.06 -7.00
C LEU A 389 -4.74 -4.41 -6.28
N THR A 390 -3.79 -5.32 -6.52
CA THR A 390 -3.75 -6.64 -5.88
C THR A 390 -3.50 -6.50 -4.38
N PHE A 391 -2.57 -5.64 -3.97
CA PHE A 391 -2.30 -5.35 -2.55
C PHE A 391 -3.49 -4.65 -1.87
N ALA A 392 -4.04 -3.60 -2.48
CA ALA A 392 -5.13 -2.81 -1.92
C ALA A 392 -6.41 -3.64 -1.75
N VAL A 393 -6.79 -4.43 -2.75
CA VAL A 393 -7.96 -5.33 -2.66
C VAL A 393 -7.75 -6.41 -1.62
N THR A 394 -6.59 -7.10 -1.62
CA THR A 394 -6.33 -8.19 -0.67
C THR A 394 -6.44 -7.69 0.78
N ASN A 395 -5.84 -6.53 1.07
CA ASN A 395 -5.95 -5.92 2.39
C ASN A 395 -7.38 -5.46 2.71
N LEU A 396 -8.08 -4.81 1.78
CA LEU A 396 -9.45 -4.34 2.03
C LEU A 396 -10.44 -5.50 2.29
N VAL A 397 -10.24 -6.65 1.63
CA VAL A 397 -10.95 -7.90 1.95
C VAL A 397 -10.61 -8.34 3.38
N GLY A 398 -9.35 -8.29 3.78
CA GLY A 398 -8.93 -8.50 5.17
C GLY A 398 -9.62 -7.58 6.18
N ILE A 399 -9.66 -6.27 5.90
CA ILE A 399 -10.31 -5.26 6.74
C ILE A 399 -11.82 -5.52 6.85
N LEU A 400 -12.52 -5.80 5.75
CA LEU A 400 -13.96 -6.07 5.75
C LEU A 400 -14.31 -7.26 6.65
N PHE A 401 -13.53 -8.34 6.57
CA PHE A 401 -13.77 -9.57 7.33
C PHE A 401 -13.03 -9.60 8.68
N SER A 402 -12.35 -8.53 9.08
CA SER A 402 -11.74 -8.44 10.40
C SER A 402 -12.84 -8.39 11.46
N ARG A 403 -12.77 -9.24 12.48
CA ARG A 403 -13.81 -9.28 13.51
C ARG A 403 -13.91 -7.99 14.31
N SER A 404 -12.78 -7.40 14.68
CA SER A 404 -12.75 -6.12 15.40
C SER A 404 -11.79 -5.16 14.72
N LEU A 405 -12.25 -3.93 14.51
CA LEU A 405 -11.41 -2.82 14.06
C LEU A 405 -11.39 -1.74 15.13
N HIS A 406 -10.23 -1.49 15.71
CA HIS A 406 -10.03 -0.35 16.62
C HIS A 406 -9.62 0.88 15.84
N TYR A 407 -9.82 2.06 16.41
CA TYR A 407 -9.57 3.34 15.74
C TYR A 407 -8.16 3.50 15.16
N GLN A 408 -7.13 2.91 15.78
CA GLN A 408 -5.77 2.93 15.22
C GLN A 408 -5.63 2.14 13.91
N PHE A 409 -6.49 1.15 13.66
CA PHE A 409 -6.38 0.26 12.49
C PHE A 409 -6.80 0.95 11.18
N LEU A 410 -7.31 2.19 11.23
CA LEU A 410 -7.50 3.00 10.04
C LEU A 410 -6.21 3.13 9.22
N SER A 411 -5.05 3.29 9.88
CA SER A 411 -3.76 3.42 9.20
C SER A 411 -3.34 2.17 8.41
N TRP A 412 -4.01 1.02 8.63
CA TRP A 412 -3.72 -0.22 7.93
C TRP A 412 -4.14 -0.17 6.46
N TYR A 413 -5.08 0.70 6.09
CA TYR A 413 -5.65 0.69 4.74
C TYR A 413 -6.04 2.07 4.19
N GLN A 414 -6.22 3.10 5.02
CA GLN A 414 -6.66 4.42 4.56
C GLN A 414 -5.76 5.01 3.47
N TRP A 415 -4.46 4.75 3.55
CA TRP A 415 -3.48 5.18 2.55
C TRP A 415 -3.69 4.55 1.17
N LEU A 416 -4.37 3.42 1.07
CA LEU A 416 -4.74 2.77 -0.19
C LEU A 416 -6.21 3.03 -0.58
N PHE A 417 -7.01 3.60 0.33
CA PHE A 417 -8.45 3.75 0.15
C PHE A 417 -8.84 4.78 -0.94
N PRO A 418 -8.23 5.99 -1.02
CA PRO A 418 -8.48 6.90 -2.14
C PRO A 418 -8.19 6.29 -3.51
N PHE A 419 -7.10 5.51 -3.63
CA PHE A 419 -6.82 4.73 -4.83
C PHE A 419 -7.96 3.74 -5.13
N MET A 420 -8.46 3.01 -4.12
CA MET A 420 -9.57 2.08 -4.29
C MET A 420 -10.86 2.76 -4.75
N LEU A 421 -11.15 3.98 -4.29
CA LEU A 421 -12.29 4.76 -4.79
C LEU A 421 -12.16 5.06 -6.28
N HIS A 422 -10.97 5.48 -6.72
CA HIS A 422 -10.70 5.69 -8.14
C HIS A 422 -10.79 4.38 -8.94
N ALA A 423 -10.19 3.29 -8.45
CA ALA A 423 -10.26 1.97 -9.08
C ALA A 423 -11.69 1.40 -9.14
N ALA A 424 -12.56 1.77 -8.18
CA ALA A 424 -13.98 1.46 -8.20
C ALA A 424 -14.79 2.26 -9.25
N GLY A 425 -14.16 3.21 -9.95
CA GLY A 425 -14.81 4.03 -10.98
C GLY A 425 -15.44 5.31 -10.45
N CYS A 426 -15.13 5.73 -9.22
CA CYS A 426 -15.63 7.00 -8.67
C CYS A 426 -15.02 8.19 -9.42
N ASN A 427 -15.82 9.22 -9.62
CA ASN A 427 -15.34 10.57 -9.97
C ASN A 427 -15.02 11.36 -8.69
N VAL A 428 -14.54 12.60 -8.83
CA VAL A 428 -14.16 13.44 -7.68
C VAL A 428 -15.31 13.63 -6.67
N PHE A 429 -16.55 13.79 -7.13
CA PHE A 429 -17.70 14.06 -6.26
C PHE A 429 -18.14 12.82 -5.48
N THR A 430 -18.33 11.70 -6.18
CA THR A 430 -18.70 10.42 -5.58
C THR A 430 -17.58 9.89 -4.67
N GLY A 431 -16.33 10.03 -5.09
CA GLY A 431 -15.16 9.69 -4.29
C GLY A 431 -15.07 10.53 -3.02
N ALA A 432 -15.21 11.85 -3.11
CA ALA A 432 -15.21 12.73 -1.94
C ALA A 432 -16.37 12.44 -0.97
N LEU A 433 -17.57 12.16 -1.49
CA LEU A 433 -18.73 11.82 -0.67
C LEU A 433 -18.53 10.51 0.10
N ILE A 434 -18.08 9.46 -0.59
CA ILE A 434 -17.79 8.16 0.04
C ILE A 434 -16.65 8.30 1.05
N PHE A 435 -15.60 9.05 0.71
CA PHE A 435 -14.49 9.31 1.62
C PHE A 435 -14.95 10.07 2.88
N ALA A 436 -15.79 11.10 2.74
CA ALA A 436 -16.32 11.85 3.87
C ALA A 436 -17.22 10.98 4.78
N ALA A 437 -18.07 10.15 4.18
CA ALA A 437 -18.90 9.20 4.92
C ALA A 437 -18.06 8.15 5.65
N HIS A 438 -17.01 7.65 5.00
CA HIS A 438 -16.03 6.74 5.59
C HIS A 438 -15.28 7.40 6.75
N GLU A 439 -14.72 8.60 6.56
CA GLU A 439 -14.00 9.34 7.60
C GLU A 439 -14.92 9.65 8.79
N TRP A 440 -16.20 9.95 8.55
CA TRP A 440 -17.19 10.10 9.62
C TRP A 440 -17.31 8.82 10.47
N CYS A 441 -17.41 7.64 9.83
CA CYS A 441 -17.50 6.37 10.56
C CYS A 441 -16.32 6.13 11.51
N TRP A 442 -15.11 6.59 11.14
CA TRP A 442 -13.90 6.48 11.96
C TRP A 442 -13.74 7.61 13.00
N ASN A 443 -14.56 8.65 12.95
CA ASN A 443 -14.52 9.77 13.90
C ASN A 443 -15.65 9.72 14.95
N VAL A 444 -16.70 8.94 14.73
CA VAL A 444 -17.73 8.65 15.74
C VAL A 444 -17.13 7.78 16.85
N PHE A 445 -17.14 8.28 18.10
CA PHE A 445 -16.59 7.59 19.27
C PHE A 445 -17.53 7.71 20.49
N PRO A 446 -17.94 6.59 21.14
CA PRO A 446 -17.83 5.20 20.66
C PRO A 446 -18.62 5.00 19.36
N SER A 447 -18.33 3.93 18.61
CA SER A 447 -19.06 3.63 17.38
C SER A 447 -20.56 3.36 17.65
N THR A 448 -21.42 3.75 16.71
CA THR A 448 -22.85 3.46 16.73
C THR A 448 -23.19 2.31 15.78
N VAL A 449 -24.39 1.75 15.92
CA VAL A 449 -24.93 0.76 14.97
C VAL A 449 -24.90 1.30 13.54
N ASP A 450 -25.29 2.56 13.35
CA ASP A 450 -25.37 3.19 12.03
C ASP A 450 -23.99 3.47 11.43
N SER A 451 -23.06 4.02 12.21
CA SER A 451 -21.69 4.25 11.73
C SER A 451 -21.00 2.95 11.35
N SER A 452 -21.27 1.88 12.10
CA SER A 452 -20.68 0.56 11.87
C SER A 452 -21.27 -0.13 10.64
N LYS A 453 -22.61 -0.11 10.47
CA LYS A 453 -23.28 -0.62 9.26
C LYS A 453 -22.81 0.12 8.02
N LEU A 454 -22.72 1.45 8.10
CA LEU A 454 -22.27 2.28 6.99
C LEU A 454 -20.82 1.97 6.61
N LEU A 455 -19.91 1.81 7.58
CA LEU A 455 -18.53 1.43 7.30
C LEU A 455 -18.46 0.08 6.56
N VAL A 456 -19.13 -0.96 7.07
CA VAL A 456 -19.14 -2.28 6.44
C VAL A 456 -19.73 -2.20 5.02
N ALA A 457 -20.81 -1.44 4.83
CA ALA A 457 -21.42 -1.22 3.52
C ALA A 457 -20.47 -0.51 2.55
N ILE A 458 -19.78 0.55 2.98
CA ILE A 458 -18.79 1.27 2.15
C ILE A 458 -17.68 0.31 1.70
N LEU A 459 -17.10 -0.45 2.63
CA LEU A 459 -16.02 -1.40 2.31
C LEU A 459 -16.48 -2.46 1.31
N ALA A 460 -17.68 -3.02 1.51
CA ALA A 460 -18.26 -4.01 0.62
C ALA A 460 -18.58 -3.44 -0.78
N VAL A 461 -19.20 -2.26 -0.83
CA VAL A 461 -19.55 -1.58 -2.10
C VAL A 461 -18.30 -1.23 -2.89
N VAL A 462 -17.26 -0.71 -2.24
CA VAL A 462 -15.98 -0.40 -2.91
C VAL A 462 -15.36 -1.68 -3.48
N LEU A 463 -15.31 -2.78 -2.72
CA LEU A 463 -14.81 -4.06 -3.23
C LEU A 463 -15.62 -4.57 -4.42
N VAL A 464 -16.95 -4.55 -4.33
CA VAL A 464 -17.84 -5.00 -5.42
C VAL A 464 -17.66 -4.12 -6.66
N ALA A 465 -17.63 -2.80 -6.51
CA ALA A 465 -17.45 -1.86 -7.60
C ALA A 465 -16.07 -2.02 -8.26
N THR A 466 -14.99 -2.17 -7.48
CA THR A 466 -13.67 -2.49 -8.01
C THR A 466 -13.69 -3.82 -8.76
N TRP A 467 -14.34 -4.86 -8.22
CA TRP A 467 -14.47 -6.14 -8.91
C TRP A 467 -15.21 -6.01 -10.25
N TYR A 468 -16.29 -5.24 -10.34
CA TYR A 468 -17.02 -5.00 -11.58
C TYR A 468 -16.22 -4.19 -12.60
N ASN A 469 -15.35 -3.29 -12.17
CA ASN A 469 -14.51 -2.46 -13.05
C ASN A 469 -13.32 -3.25 -13.64
N ALA A 470 -13.63 -4.29 -14.41
CA ALA A 470 -12.65 -5.18 -15.02
C ALA A 470 -11.67 -4.45 -15.96
N ASP A 471 -12.12 -3.37 -16.61
CA ASP A 471 -11.30 -2.58 -17.53
C ASP A 471 -10.11 -1.92 -16.82
N TYR A 472 -10.24 -1.58 -15.53
CA TYR A 472 -9.16 -1.02 -14.74
C TYR A 472 -8.02 -2.04 -14.50
N TYR A 473 -8.35 -3.33 -14.40
CA TYR A 473 -7.36 -4.40 -14.33
C TYR A 473 -6.65 -4.59 -15.67
N LEU A 474 -7.40 -4.55 -16.77
CA LEU A 474 -6.89 -4.89 -18.10
C LEU A 474 -6.21 -3.73 -18.82
N GLY A 475 -6.30 -2.51 -18.29
CA GLY A 475 -5.75 -1.31 -18.93
C GLY A 475 -6.57 -0.86 -20.12
N GLY A 476 -7.89 -0.80 -19.95
CA GLY A 476 -8.82 -0.30 -20.95
C GLY A 476 -8.31 0.99 -21.60
N LYS A 477 -8.51 1.12 -22.92
CA LYS A 477 -8.18 2.35 -23.64
C LYS A 477 -8.83 3.53 -22.91
N PRO A 478 -8.13 4.66 -22.71
CA PRO A 478 -8.75 5.83 -22.12
C PRO A 478 -10.02 6.14 -22.93
N LYS A 479 -11.16 6.19 -22.25
CA LYS A 479 -12.35 6.81 -22.85
C LYS A 479 -11.93 8.23 -23.15
N ALA A 480 -11.65 8.52 -24.41
CA ALA A 480 -11.48 9.88 -24.87
C ALA A 480 -12.69 10.64 -24.33
N LEU A 481 -12.43 11.71 -23.58
CA LEU A 481 -13.46 12.68 -23.26
C LEU A 481 -14.05 13.08 -24.61
N GLU A 482 -15.25 12.57 -24.91
CA GLU A 482 -16.07 13.05 -26.01
C GLU A 482 -16.36 14.51 -25.67
N THR A 483 -15.48 15.38 -26.14
CA THR A 483 -15.78 16.77 -26.35
C THR A 483 -16.88 16.78 -27.38
N LYS A 484 -18.13 16.78 -26.90
CA LYS A 484 -19.28 17.17 -27.71
C LYS A 484 -18.92 18.52 -28.30
N LYS A 485 -18.64 18.51 -29.62
CA LYS A 485 -18.52 19.71 -30.44
C LYS A 485 -19.84 20.47 -30.46
#